data_AF-A0A0E2NLE1-F1
#
_entry.id   AF-A0A0E2NLE1-F1
#
_cell.length_a   1.000
_cell.length_b   1.000
_cell.length_c   1.000
_cell.angle_alpha   90.00
_cell.angle_beta   90.00
_cell.angle_gamma   90.00
#
_symmetry.space_group_name_H-M   'P 1'
#
loop_
_entity.id
_entity.type
_entity.pdbx_description
1 polymer ?
#
loop_
_entity_poly.entity_id
_entity_poly.type
_entity_poly.pdbx_seq_one_letter_code
_entity_poly.pdbx_strand_id
1 'polypeptide(L)'
;MRTRHAIMLALSALSIPAVSMPLQKASALEPEKYTVYCANDHIEVSFWDIEQMKVRNGSDVCQFQSYTSYSSALNFAQKNFGGEGASCSC
;
A
#
# COMPACT_ATOMS: atom_id res chain seq x y z
N MET A 1 21.67 -79.89 9.47
CA MET A 1 21.17 -78.93 8.46
C MET A 1 21.20 -77.54 9.07
N ARG A 2 21.94 -76.59 8.47
CA ARG A 2 22.24 -75.26 9.06
C ARG A 2 21.61 -74.19 8.17
N THR A 3 20.47 -73.65 8.59
CA THR A 3 19.72 -72.62 7.87
C THR A 3 20.46 -71.29 7.93
N ARG A 4 20.88 -70.77 6.78
CA ARG A 4 21.42 -69.41 6.62
C ARG A 4 20.25 -68.49 6.31
N HIS A 5 19.86 -67.65 7.26
CA HIS A 5 18.90 -66.57 7.01
C HIS A 5 19.66 -65.36 6.48
N ALA A 6 19.56 -65.13 5.17
CA ALA A 6 20.03 -63.90 4.55
C ALA A 6 19.01 -62.80 4.84
N ILE A 7 19.36 -61.87 5.73
CA ILE A 7 18.56 -60.67 5.98
C ILE A 7 18.89 -59.68 4.85
N MET A 8 17.99 -59.58 3.87
CA MET A 8 18.03 -58.49 2.89
C MET A 8 17.56 -57.20 3.55
N LEU A 9 18.49 -56.28 3.81
CA LEU A 9 18.21 -54.89 4.17
C LEU A 9 17.86 -54.12 2.89
N ALA A 10 16.56 -53.94 2.63
CA ALA A 10 16.08 -53.05 1.58
C ALA A 10 16.13 -51.60 2.10
N LEU A 11 17.09 -50.81 1.61
CA LEU A 11 17.10 -49.37 1.82
C LEU A 11 16.11 -48.72 0.84
N SER A 12 14.90 -48.44 1.34
CA SER A 12 13.89 -47.66 0.61
C SER A 12 14.27 -46.17 0.65
N ALA A 13 14.91 -45.67 -0.40
CA ALA A 13 15.18 -44.24 -0.55
C ALA A 13 13.87 -43.48 -0.87
N LEU A 14 13.30 -42.81 0.14
CA LEU A 14 12.20 -41.86 -0.04
C LEU A 14 12.71 -40.66 -0.86
N SER A 15 12.37 -40.64 -2.15
CA SER A 15 12.66 -39.51 -3.05
C SER A 15 11.51 -38.51 -2.94
N ILE A 16 11.77 -37.37 -2.28
CA ILE A 16 10.83 -36.24 -2.26
C ILE A 16 11.02 -35.48 -3.59
N PRO A 17 10.01 -35.39 -4.47
CA PRO A 17 10.12 -34.60 -5.68
C PRO A 17 10.26 -33.12 -5.29
N ALA A 18 11.38 -32.51 -5.69
CA ALA A 18 11.57 -31.07 -5.54
C ALA A 18 10.66 -30.33 -6.52
N VAL A 19 9.52 -29.86 -6.04
CA VAL A 19 8.61 -28.99 -6.80
C VAL A 19 9.11 -27.56 -6.64
N SER A 20 9.78 -27.03 -7.66
CA SER A 20 10.20 -25.64 -7.73
C SER A 20 8.97 -24.75 -7.94
N MET A 21 8.43 -24.17 -6.87
CA MET A 21 7.42 -23.12 -7.00
C MET A 21 8.08 -21.82 -7.47
N PRO A 22 7.52 -21.12 -8.48
CA PRO A 22 8.04 -19.83 -8.89
C PRO A 22 7.87 -18.83 -7.75
N LEU A 23 8.96 -18.18 -7.34
CA LEU A 23 8.94 -17.11 -6.37
C LEU A 23 8.23 -15.90 -6.98
N GLN A 24 6.97 -15.69 -6.62
CA GLN A 24 6.26 -14.47 -7.00
C GLN A 24 6.92 -13.27 -6.33
N LYS A 25 7.35 -12.31 -7.16
CA LYS A 25 7.90 -11.03 -6.71
C LYS A 25 6.82 -10.33 -5.90
N ALA A 26 7.09 -10.05 -4.62
CA ALA A 26 6.18 -9.25 -3.81
C ALA A 26 6.02 -7.87 -4.46
N SER A 27 4.80 -7.51 -4.83
CA SER A 27 4.47 -6.14 -5.22
C SER A 27 4.58 -5.27 -3.98
N ALA A 28 5.33 -4.17 -4.05
CA ALA A 28 5.32 -3.17 -2.98
C ALA A 28 3.91 -2.56 -2.93
N LEU A 29 3.35 -2.47 -1.72
CA LEU A 29 2.18 -1.64 -1.49
C LEU A 29 2.60 -0.19 -1.76
N GLU A 30 1.82 0.54 -2.54
CA GLU A 30 2.06 1.97 -2.74
C GLU A 30 2.02 2.68 -1.37
N PRO A 31 2.95 3.61 -1.10
CA PRO A 31 2.96 4.32 0.17
C PRO A 31 1.68 5.17 0.30
N GLU A 32 1.18 5.28 1.53
CA GLU A 32 0.09 6.20 1.85
C GLU A 32 0.44 7.63 1.42
N LYS A 33 -0.52 8.32 0.83
CA LYS A 33 -0.37 9.69 0.34
C LYS A 33 -1.34 10.59 1.08
N TYR A 34 -0.85 11.77 1.45
CA TYR A 34 -1.61 12.88 1.98
C TYR A 34 -1.69 13.95 0.90
N THR A 35 -2.90 14.33 0.56
CA THR A 35 -3.20 15.24 -0.54
C THR A 35 -3.82 16.52 0.01
N VAL A 36 -3.41 17.65 -0.56
CA VAL A 36 -3.99 18.96 -0.27
C VAL A 36 -5.11 19.22 -1.26
N TYR A 37 -6.32 19.43 -0.75
CA TYR A 37 -7.53 19.71 -1.50
C TYR A 37 -8.01 21.13 -1.24
N CYS A 38 -8.70 21.72 -2.21
CA CYS A 38 -9.73 22.72 -1.94
C CYS A 38 -11.07 22.00 -1.92
N ALA A 39 -11.78 22.04 -0.79
CA ALA A 39 -13.09 21.43 -0.64
C ALA A 39 -14.00 22.43 0.06
N ASN A 40 -15.19 22.71 -0.51
CA ASN A 40 -16.13 23.68 0.05
C ASN A 40 -15.47 25.03 0.40
N ASP A 41 -14.70 25.58 -0.55
CA ASP A 41 -13.95 26.84 -0.43
C ASP A 41 -12.87 26.89 0.67
N HIS A 42 -12.48 25.76 1.26
CA HIS A 42 -11.41 25.69 2.27
C HIS A 42 -10.39 24.58 2.02
N ILE A 43 -9.16 24.82 2.49
CA ILE A 43 -8.07 23.85 2.38
C ILE A 43 -8.31 22.68 3.34
N GLU A 44 -8.30 21.46 2.82
CA GLU A 44 -8.33 20.21 3.60
C GLU A 44 -7.12 19.35 3.21
N VAL A 45 -6.39 18.80 4.20
CA VAL A 45 -5.36 17.79 3.95
C VAL A 45 -5.90 16.42 4.34
N SER A 46 -5.92 15.49 3.39
CA SER A 46 -6.52 14.17 3.63
C SER A 46 -5.74 13.05 2.97
N PHE A 47 -5.84 11.85 3.55
CA PHE A 47 -5.34 10.62 2.93
C PHE A 47 -6.38 9.95 2.01
N TRP A 48 -7.64 10.40 2.07
CA TRP A 48 -8.69 9.93 1.19
C TRP A 48 -8.40 10.32 -0.26
N ASP A 49 -8.75 9.47 -1.21
CA ASP A 49 -8.65 9.80 -2.63
C ASP A 49 -9.71 10.84 -3.04
N ILE A 50 -9.57 11.39 -4.25
CA ILE A 50 -10.45 12.48 -4.71
C ILE A 50 -11.91 12.01 -4.84
N GLU A 51 -12.15 10.75 -5.17
CA GLU A 51 -13.49 10.17 -5.25
C GLU A 51 -14.16 10.14 -3.87
N GLN A 52 -13.43 9.68 -2.85
CA GLN A 52 -13.90 9.67 -1.46
C GLN A 52 -14.10 11.09 -0.92
N MET A 53 -13.19 12.00 -1.25
CA MET A 53 -13.35 13.42 -0.91
C MET A 53 -14.61 14.01 -1.52
N LYS A 54 -14.93 13.68 -2.78
CA LYS A 54 -16.16 14.13 -3.43
C LYS A 54 -17.43 13.53 -2.81
N VAL A 55 -17.37 12.30 -2.31
CA VAL A 55 -18.49 11.70 -1.56
C VAL A 55 -18.72 12.42 -0.23
N ARG A 56 -17.63 12.81 0.46
CA ARG A 56 -17.69 13.47 1.78
C ARG A 56 -18.12 14.94 1.70
N ASN A 57 -17.58 15.67 0.72
CA ASN A 57 -17.68 17.12 0.65
C ASN A 57 -18.60 17.61 -0.48
N GLY A 58 -19.07 16.73 -1.36
CA GLY A 58 -19.81 17.10 -2.57
C GLY A 58 -18.88 17.18 -3.79
N SER A 59 -19.44 17.54 -4.96
CA SER A 59 -18.66 17.53 -6.22
C SER A 59 -17.64 18.66 -6.34
N ASP A 60 -17.70 19.66 -5.46
CA ASP A 60 -16.82 20.82 -5.45
C ASP A 60 -15.54 20.56 -4.64
N VAL A 61 -14.71 19.68 -5.20
CA VAL A 61 -13.39 19.35 -4.65
C VAL A 61 -12.37 19.30 -5.78
N CYS A 62 -11.31 20.10 -5.66
CA CYS A 62 -10.11 19.98 -6.49
C CYS A 62 -8.89 19.58 -5.67
N GLN A 63 -7.98 18.88 -6.35
CA GLN A 63 -6.72 18.42 -5.80
C GLN A 63 -5.58 19.32 -6.27
N PHE A 64 -4.70 19.71 -5.34
CA PHE A 64 -3.48 20.47 -5.67
C PHE A 64 -2.24 19.58 -5.74
N GLN A 65 -1.83 18.99 -4.61
CA GLN A 65 -0.58 18.24 -4.53
C GLN A 65 -0.65 17.13 -3.48
N SER A 66 0.05 16.03 -3.74
CA SER A 66 0.13 14.86 -2.85
C SER A 66 1.56 14.61 -2.38
N TYR A 67 1.70 14.18 -1.14
CA TYR A 67 2.96 13.85 -0.50
C TYR A 67 2.86 12.53 0.25
N THR A 68 3.96 11.80 0.40
CA THR A 68 4.01 10.58 1.24
C THR A 68 4.19 10.87 2.73
N SER A 69 4.13 12.14 3.13
CA SER A 69 4.24 12.58 4.52
C SER A 69 3.22 13.67 4.79
N TYR A 70 2.45 13.51 5.86
CA TYR A 70 1.48 14.50 6.32
C TYR A 70 2.13 15.86 6.59
N SER A 71 3.32 15.89 7.21
CA SER A 71 4.02 17.14 7.51
C SER A 71 4.44 17.90 6.24
N SER A 72 4.76 17.20 5.15
CA SER A 72 5.08 17.84 3.87
C SER A 72 3.82 18.45 3.24
N ALA A 73 2.69 17.75 3.30
CA ALA A 73 1.40 18.27 2.84
C ALA A 73 0.95 19.50 3.65
N LEU A 74 1.07 19.46 4.98
CA LEU A 74 0.78 20.61 5.85
C LEU A 74 1.70 21.80 5.56
N ASN A 75 3.01 21.57 5.38
CA ASN A 75 3.93 22.65 5.03
C ASN A 75 3.59 23.29 3.67
N PHE A 76 3.20 22.48 2.69
CA PHE A 76 2.74 22.98 1.40
C PHE A 76 1.45 23.80 1.57
N ALA A 77 0.47 23.30 2.31
CA ALA A 77 -0.77 24.02 2.60
C ALA A 77 -0.50 25.36 3.29
N GLN A 78 0.35 25.36 4.33
CA GLN A 78 0.74 26.55 5.08
C GLN A 78 1.42 27.58 4.19
N LYS A 79 2.37 27.15 3.36
CA LYS A 79 3.19 28.04 2.53
C LYS A 79 2.41 28.67 1.39
N ASN A 80 1.47 27.95 0.79
CA ASN A 80 0.81 28.40 -0.44
C ASN A 80 -0.59 28.98 -0.20
N PHE A 81 -1.29 28.53 0.85
CA PHE A 81 -2.69 28.88 1.06
C PHE A 81 -2.99 29.42 2.48
N GLY A 82 -2.02 29.40 3.39
CA GLY A 82 -2.23 29.85 4.78
C GLY A 82 -2.57 28.73 5.77
N GLY A 83 -2.65 27.48 5.33
CA GLY A 83 -2.85 26.29 6.17
C GLY A 83 -4.21 25.63 5.98
N GLU A 84 -4.48 24.58 6.76
CA GLU A 84 -5.81 23.93 6.78
C GLU A 84 -6.89 24.90 7.23
N GLY A 85 -8.05 24.84 6.59
CA GLY A 85 -9.19 25.73 6.83
C GLY A 85 -9.05 27.11 6.20
N ALA A 86 -7.91 27.46 5.62
CA ALA A 86 -7.77 28.71 4.89
C ALA A 86 -8.64 28.69 3.61
N SER A 87 -9.11 29.86 3.19
CA SER A 87 -9.94 29.99 1.99
C SER A 87 -9.15 29.61 0.74
N CYS A 88 -9.79 28.90 -0.18
CA CYS A 88 -9.21 28.53 -1.46
C CYS A 88 -10.23 28.57 -2.59
N SER A 89 -9.73 28.47 -3.82
CA SER A 89 -10.53 28.33 -5.03
C SER A 89 -9.84 27.39 -6.00
N CYS A 90 -10.64 26.60 -6.69
CA CYS A 90 -10.28 25.92 -7.92
C CYS A 90 -10.52 26.87 -9.11
#